data_AF-A0A354UP31-F1
#
_entry.id   AF-A0A354UP31-F1
#
_cell.length_a   1.000
_cell.length_b   1.000
_cell.length_c   1.000
_cell.angle_alpha   90.00
_cell.angle_beta   90.00
_cell.angle_gamma   90.00
#
_symmetry.space_group_name_H-M   'P 1'
#
loop_
_entity.id
_entity.type
_entity.pdbx_description
1 polymer ?
#
loop_
_entity_poly.entity_id
_entity_poly.type
_entity_poly.pdbx_seq_one_letter_code
_entity_poly.pdbx_strand_id
1 'polypeptide(L)'
;MKKHGIILSAITLALSFSIFTGCTSTPSLSFAGSYFLTDSSVTNVSDVNETCEYSITFEKGTREDITFTLKEQSSFYKTKLEKSTYGEQLCYKLTTELKYDGTYSIKGKTDVVAENSITTEAYFSAIKDKLKPLFSRRAAKAYSPTIVNGEFEIKYYDYVLETTYSGNDATVKFTAENYNDGDYSLEPGSSTEYKNLYKTNYFDNETALFLPRTLSLGTSSLTYNSIDALSKTVRSMKLSPASAATAKLDFSSYTTDSKNISSVNCDVVTFELNETYSGSALTAYYAQKTETQNQYSRLLKLEVNANYGIGKFTYLIKSATYAA
;
A
#
# COMPACT_ATOMS: atom_id res chain seq x y z
N MET A 1 -11.78 -14.71 -28.38
CA MET A 1 -10.72 -15.04 -27.40
C MET A 1 -10.74 -13.97 -26.31
N LYS A 2 -11.16 -14.32 -25.09
CA LYS A 2 -11.15 -13.39 -23.96
C LYS A 2 -9.69 -13.22 -23.53
N LYS A 3 -9.13 -12.02 -23.67
CA LYS A 3 -7.80 -11.71 -23.14
C LYS A 3 -7.89 -11.83 -21.62
N HIS A 4 -7.19 -12.82 -21.05
CA HIS A 4 -7.08 -12.95 -19.60
C HIS A 4 -6.30 -11.74 -19.12
N GLY A 5 -6.93 -10.90 -18.30
CA GLY A 5 -6.24 -9.81 -17.63
C GLY A 5 -5.14 -10.42 -16.75
N ILE A 6 -3.94 -9.88 -16.89
CA ILE A 6 -2.74 -10.37 -16.21
C ILE A 6 -2.92 -10.29 -14.69
N ILE A 7 -2.73 -11.42 -14.03
CA ILE A 7 -2.79 -11.56 -12.58
C ILE A 7 -1.34 -11.38 -12.08
N LEU A 8 -0.88 -10.14 -11.98
CA LEU A 8 0.38 -9.86 -11.31
C LEU A 8 0.22 -10.26 -9.85
N SER A 9 0.81 -11.39 -9.47
CA SER A 9 0.64 -11.99 -8.15
C SER A 9 1.74 -11.55 -7.18
N ALA A 10 2.40 -10.44 -7.47
CA ALA A 10 3.43 -9.87 -6.63
C ALA A 10 2.76 -9.26 -5.40
N ILE A 11 3.20 -9.72 -4.22
CA ILE A 11 2.96 -9.09 -2.93
C ILE A 11 3.60 -7.69 -3.02
N THR A 12 2.84 -6.80 -3.63
CA THR A 12 3.06 -5.37 -3.61
C THR A 12 2.09 -4.85 -2.56
N LEU A 13 2.52 -3.88 -1.77
CA LEU A 13 1.61 -3.07 -0.97
C LEU A 13 0.59 -2.28 -1.83
N ALA A 14 0.49 -2.53 -3.14
CA ALA A 14 -0.66 -2.16 -3.93
C ALA A 14 -1.74 -3.23 -3.81
N LEU A 15 -2.93 -2.76 -3.48
CA LEU A 15 -4.19 -3.46 -3.61
C LEU A 15 -4.46 -3.82 -5.09
N SER A 16 -3.75 -4.80 -5.65
CA SER A 16 -4.01 -5.34 -6.98
C SER A 16 -5.11 -6.38 -6.88
N PHE A 17 -6.32 -5.97 -7.26
CA PHE A 17 -7.52 -6.79 -7.19
C PHE A 17 -8.27 -6.71 -8.52
N SER A 18 -9.01 -7.75 -8.91
CA SER A 18 -9.63 -7.92 -10.25
C SER A 18 -11.11 -7.51 -10.31
N ILE A 19 -11.61 -7.26 -11.53
CA ILE A 19 -12.66 -6.29 -11.95
C ILE A 19 -14.12 -6.79 -11.81
N PHE A 20 -15.08 -5.91 -11.45
CA PHE A 20 -16.27 -5.48 -12.25
C PHE A 20 -16.97 -4.23 -11.64
N THR A 21 -17.40 -3.30 -12.50
CA THR A 21 -17.88 -1.93 -12.18
C THR A 21 -19.28 -1.85 -11.56
N GLY A 22 -19.46 -0.98 -10.57
CA GLY A 22 -20.76 -0.49 -10.12
C GLY A 22 -20.70 0.96 -9.65
N CYS A 23 -21.48 1.85 -10.27
CA CYS A 23 -21.66 3.24 -9.83
C CYS A 23 -22.62 3.30 -8.64
N THR A 24 -22.16 3.83 -7.51
CA THR A 24 -23.04 4.38 -6.48
C THR A 24 -22.49 5.72 -5.98
N SER A 25 -23.41 6.60 -5.57
CA SER A 25 -23.14 7.94 -5.05
C SER A 25 -22.14 7.88 -3.88
N THR A 26 -20.98 8.53 -4.06
CA THR A 26 -19.90 8.53 -3.08
C THR A 26 -20.28 9.39 -1.86
N PRO A 27 -20.20 8.87 -0.62
CA PRO A 27 -20.35 9.67 0.58
C PRO A 27 -19.34 10.83 0.60
N SER A 28 -19.73 11.97 1.18
CA SER A 28 -18.81 13.10 1.38
C SER A 28 -17.66 12.69 2.29
N LEU A 29 -16.43 12.81 1.80
CA LEU A 29 -15.22 12.57 2.57
C LEU A 29 -15.06 13.62 3.69
N SER A 30 -14.92 13.16 4.93
CA SER A 30 -14.66 14.04 6.08
C SER A 30 -13.25 13.80 6.64
N PHE A 31 -12.36 14.78 6.45
CA PHE A 31 -11.08 14.82 7.15
C PHE A 31 -11.31 15.19 8.62
N ALA A 32 -10.68 14.44 9.52
CA ALA A 32 -10.75 14.66 10.96
C ALA A 32 -9.60 15.51 11.50
N GLY A 33 -8.47 15.56 10.79
CA GLY A 33 -7.27 16.29 11.22
C GLY A 33 -5.98 15.68 10.69
N SER A 34 -4.86 16.33 10.94
CA SER A 34 -3.50 15.90 10.58
C SER A 34 -2.85 15.11 11.72
N TYR A 35 -3.28 13.87 11.98
CA TYR A 35 -2.76 13.02 13.06
C TYR A 35 -1.38 12.39 12.75
N PHE A 36 -0.59 13.13 12.00
CA PHE A 36 0.84 12.92 11.75
C PHE A 36 1.65 14.17 12.12
N LEU A 37 0.97 15.23 12.58
CA LEU A 37 1.53 16.46 13.12
C LEU A 37 1.22 16.53 14.62
N THR A 38 2.03 17.30 15.35
CA THR A 38 1.81 17.57 16.78
C THR A 38 0.48 18.29 17.03
N ASP A 39 0.14 19.26 16.18
CA ASP A 39 -1.18 19.91 16.14
C ASP A 39 -2.00 19.33 14.98
N SER A 40 -3.05 18.57 15.33
CA SER A 40 -3.93 17.90 14.37
C SER A 40 -4.94 18.84 13.70
N SER A 41 -5.07 20.08 14.16
CA SER A 41 -5.94 21.10 13.54
C SER A 41 -5.30 21.76 12.32
N VAL A 42 -4.00 21.57 12.12
CA VAL A 42 -3.25 22.19 11.02
C VAL A 42 -3.69 21.62 9.68
N THR A 43 -4.18 22.49 8.80
CA THR A 43 -4.68 22.10 7.46
C THR A 43 -3.73 22.45 6.33
N ASN A 44 -2.73 23.30 6.59
CA ASN A 44 -1.63 23.64 5.66
C ASN A 44 -0.49 22.62 5.76
N VAL A 45 0.46 22.68 4.81
CA VAL A 45 1.71 21.92 4.97
C VAL A 45 2.47 22.46 6.18
N SER A 46 2.95 21.55 7.02
CA SER A 46 3.72 21.84 8.23
C SER A 46 4.89 20.89 8.36
N ASP A 47 5.79 21.18 9.28
CA ASP A 47 6.97 20.37 9.54
C ASP A 47 6.60 18.97 10.04
N VAL A 48 7.15 17.98 9.35
CA VAL A 48 7.11 16.57 9.70
C VAL A 48 8.36 15.91 9.13
N ASN A 49 8.94 15.01 9.91
CA ASN A 49 10.02 14.13 9.47
C ASN A 49 9.93 12.86 10.31
N GLU A 50 9.07 11.93 9.88
CA GLU A 50 8.79 10.68 10.56
C GLU A 50 9.37 9.53 9.76
N THR A 51 10.13 8.65 10.41
CA THR A 51 10.57 7.38 9.84
C THR A 51 10.00 6.24 10.67
N CYS A 52 9.35 5.27 10.03
CA CYS A 52 8.88 4.04 10.69
C CYS A 52 9.49 2.82 10.01
N GLU A 53 9.96 1.87 10.82
CA GLU A 53 10.51 0.58 10.36
C GLU A 53 9.69 -0.57 10.93
N TYR A 54 9.46 -1.57 10.08
CA TYR A 54 8.61 -2.72 10.36
C TYR A 54 9.39 -4.01 10.10
N SER A 55 9.26 -4.97 11.02
CA SER A 55 9.65 -6.36 10.74
C SER A 55 8.60 -7.04 9.87
N ILE A 56 9.02 -8.06 9.13
CA ILE A 56 8.14 -8.87 8.29
C ILE A 56 8.23 -10.32 8.75
N THR A 57 7.07 -10.94 8.97
CA THR A 57 6.94 -12.39 9.17
C THR A 57 6.01 -12.98 8.12
N PHE A 58 6.14 -14.28 7.89
CA PHE A 58 5.31 -15.02 6.95
C PHE A 58 4.71 -16.26 7.59
N GLU A 59 3.39 -16.33 7.62
CA GLU A 59 2.64 -17.52 8.02
C GLU A 59 2.32 -18.34 6.77
N LYS A 60 2.86 -19.56 6.69
CA LYS A 60 2.60 -20.49 5.59
C LYS A 60 1.11 -20.85 5.54
N GLY A 61 0.54 -20.81 4.34
CA GLY A 61 -0.84 -21.23 4.09
C GLY A 61 -1.00 -22.76 4.02
N THR A 62 -2.17 -23.21 3.59
CA THR A 62 -2.52 -24.64 3.59
C THR A 62 -2.15 -25.38 2.30
N ARG A 63 -1.58 -24.70 1.31
CA ARG A 63 -1.21 -25.34 0.04
C ARG A 63 0.06 -26.17 0.16
N GLU A 64 0.07 -27.30 -0.55
CA GLU A 64 1.19 -28.24 -0.60
C GLU A 64 1.90 -28.25 -1.96
N ASP A 65 1.23 -27.82 -3.02
CA ASP A 65 1.76 -27.77 -4.37
C ASP A 65 2.65 -26.56 -4.63
N ILE A 66 2.49 -25.50 -3.82
CA ILE A 66 3.37 -24.33 -3.78
C ILE A 66 3.49 -23.80 -2.35
N THR A 67 4.71 -23.47 -1.93
CA THR A 67 4.99 -22.86 -0.63
C THR A 67 6.01 -21.73 -0.76
N PHE A 68 5.98 -20.77 0.17
CA PHE A 68 6.98 -19.73 0.29
C PHE A 68 7.60 -19.76 1.69
N THR A 69 8.92 -19.60 1.76
CA THR A 69 9.65 -19.44 3.02
C THR A 69 10.32 -18.07 3.01
N LEU A 70 10.01 -17.24 4.01
CA LEU A 70 10.59 -15.91 4.17
C LEU A 70 11.94 -15.97 4.89
N LYS A 71 12.91 -15.20 4.41
CA LYS A 71 14.16 -14.91 5.12
C LYS A 71 13.96 -13.69 6.02
N GLU A 72 13.42 -13.92 7.21
CA GLU A 72 12.98 -12.84 8.11
C GLU A 72 14.09 -11.85 8.47
N GLN A 73 15.34 -12.30 8.65
CA GLN A 73 16.43 -11.44 9.14
C GLN A 73 16.85 -10.35 8.13
N SER A 74 16.61 -10.54 6.83
CA SER A 74 16.91 -9.54 5.79
C SER A 74 15.66 -8.81 5.26
N SER A 75 14.49 -9.15 5.79
CA SER A 75 13.21 -8.63 5.31
C SER A 75 12.72 -7.47 6.18
N PHE A 76 12.35 -6.36 5.56
CA PHE A 76 11.87 -5.17 6.25
C PHE A 76 10.93 -4.35 5.39
N TYR A 77 10.11 -3.55 6.05
CA TYR A 77 9.37 -2.46 5.42
C TYR A 77 9.71 -1.16 6.13
N LYS A 78 9.97 -0.10 5.38
CA LYS A 78 10.33 1.20 5.89
C LYS A 78 9.48 2.26 5.22
N THR A 79 9.08 3.26 6.00
CA THR A 79 8.36 4.44 5.51
C THR A 79 9.04 5.69 6.01
N LYS A 80 9.03 6.75 5.20
CA LYS A 80 9.44 8.09 5.62
C LYS A 80 8.44 9.12 5.11
N LEU A 81 7.90 9.91 6.03
CA LEU A 81 7.02 11.04 5.74
C LEU A 81 7.78 12.32 6.06
N GLU A 82 7.85 13.23 5.09
CA GLU A 82 8.50 14.52 5.29
C GLU A 82 7.80 15.68 4.59
N LYS A 83 8.00 16.89 5.12
CA LYS A 83 7.73 18.12 4.38
C LYS A 83 8.68 18.21 3.19
N SER A 84 8.17 18.56 2.01
CA SER A 84 8.97 18.66 0.80
C SER A 84 8.42 19.71 -0.17
N THR A 85 9.02 19.80 -1.35
CA THR A 85 8.54 20.60 -2.48
C THR A 85 8.49 19.74 -3.72
N TYR A 86 7.46 19.94 -4.56
CA TYR A 86 7.36 19.35 -5.89
C TYR A 86 7.18 20.49 -6.89
N GLY A 87 8.20 20.74 -7.71
CA GLY A 87 8.33 22.02 -8.41
C GLY A 87 8.40 23.18 -7.41
N GLU A 88 7.51 24.15 -7.55
CA GLU A 88 7.41 25.31 -6.65
C GLU A 88 6.39 25.12 -5.52
N GLN A 89 5.63 24.02 -5.53
CA GLN A 89 4.56 23.77 -4.56
C GLN A 89 5.10 23.08 -3.31
N LEU A 90 4.87 23.68 -2.14
CA LEU A 90 5.10 23.05 -0.84
C LEU A 90 4.09 21.90 -0.64
N CYS A 91 4.57 20.72 -0.24
CA CYS A 91 3.78 19.50 -0.15
C CYS A 91 4.36 18.52 0.89
N TYR A 92 3.73 17.35 1.03
CA TYR A 92 4.29 16.22 1.74
C TYR A 92 4.89 15.22 0.76
N LYS A 93 5.95 14.52 1.20
CA LYS A 93 6.57 13.40 0.50
C LYS A 93 6.49 12.16 1.39
N LEU A 94 5.91 11.07 0.89
CA LEU A 94 5.94 9.76 1.51
C LEU A 94 6.81 8.85 0.64
N THR A 95 7.88 8.30 1.22
CA THR A 95 8.67 7.24 0.59
C THR A 95 8.49 5.94 1.33
N THR A 96 8.54 4.84 0.58
CA THR A 96 8.53 3.50 1.16
C THR A 96 9.60 2.62 0.53
N GLU A 97 10.13 1.70 1.33
CA GLU A 97 11.06 0.66 0.90
C GLU A 97 10.62 -0.65 1.52
N LEU A 98 10.29 -1.62 0.68
CA LEU A 98 9.97 -2.98 1.05
C LEU A 98 11.06 -3.89 0.48
N LYS A 99 11.71 -4.67 1.35
CA LYS A 99 12.58 -5.77 0.96
C LYS A 99 12.07 -7.06 1.61
N TYR A 100 11.90 -8.11 0.82
CA TYR A 100 11.59 -9.43 1.36
C TYR A 100 12.22 -10.51 0.50
N ASP A 101 13.15 -11.25 1.07
CA ASP A 101 13.83 -12.33 0.37
C ASP A 101 13.24 -13.66 0.84
N GLY A 102 13.25 -14.67 -0.03
CA GLY A 102 12.75 -15.99 0.35
C GLY A 102 12.93 -17.02 -0.74
N THR A 103 12.23 -18.14 -0.57
CA THR A 103 12.28 -19.25 -1.53
C THR A 103 10.87 -19.74 -1.81
N TYR A 104 10.52 -19.81 -3.09
CA TYR A 104 9.36 -20.54 -3.56
C TYR A 104 9.74 -21.99 -3.83
N SER A 105 8.97 -22.92 -3.25
CA SER A 105 9.09 -24.35 -3.53
C SER A 105 7.82 -24.82 -4.21
N ILE A 106 7.94 -25.28 -5.45
CA ILE A 106 6.85 -25.84 -6.24
C ILE A 106 7.06 -27.35 -6.34
N LYS A 107 6.03 -28.14 -6.02
CA LYS A 107 6.13 -29.60 -5.99
C LYS A 107 6.62 -30.15 -7.34
N GLY A 108 7.72 -30.90 -7.31
CA GLY A 108 8.31 -31.52 -8.50
C GLY A 108 9.10 -30.57 -9.40
N LYS A 109 9.30 -29.31 -8.99
CA LYS A 109 10.15 -28.33 -9.69
C LYS A 109 11.31 -27.90 -8.80
N THR A 110 12.31 -27.27 -9.40
CA THR A 110 13.42 -26.67 -8.66
C THR A 110 12.92 -25.47 -7.87
N ASP A 111 13.44 -25.32 -6.65
CA ASP A 111 13.19 -24.15 -5.81
C ASP A 111 13.67 -22.87 -6.50
N VAL A 112 12.89 -21.80 -6.35
CA VAL A 112 13.20 -20.47 -6.88
C VAL A 112 13.53 -19.55 -5.72
N VAL A 113 14.79 -19.11 -5.66
CA VAL A 113 15.22 -18.05 -4.74
C VAL A 113 14.65 -16.73 -5.24
N ALA A 114 13.94 -16.04 -4.37
CA ALA A 114 13.28 -14.77 -4.64
C ALA A 114 13.96 -13.66 -3.85
N GLU A 115 14.44 -12.65 -4.57
CA GLU A 115 15.00 -11.42 -4.00
C GLU A 115 14.07 -10.28 -4.41
N ASN A 116 13.24 -9.82 -3.48
CA ASN A 116 12.20 -8.84 -3.79
C ASN A 116 12.52 -7.48 -3.19
N SER A 117 12.36 -6.43 -3.99
CA SER A 117 12.48 -5.05 -3.57
C SER A 117 11.42 -4.19 -4.25
N ILE A 118 10.69 -3.41 -3.46
CA ILE A 118 9.74 -2.42 -3.96
C ILE A 118 10.03 -1.11 -3.28
N THR A 119 10.19 -0.05 -4.06
CA THR A 119 10.35 1.31 -3.55
C THR A 119 9.26 2.20 -4.11
N THR A 120 8.74 3.09 -3.27
CA THR A 120 7.72 4.05 -3.67
C THR A 120 8.09 5.45 -3.22
N GLU A 121 7.63 6.42 -3.98
CA GLU A 121 7.75 7.84 -3.70
C GLU A 121 6.46 8.52 -4.11
N ALA A 122 5.83 9.26 -3.21
CA ALA A 122 4.57 9.94 -3.47
C ALA A 122 4.59 11.36 -2.90
N TYR A 123 4.20 12.33 -3.73
CA TYR A 123 4.02 13.72 -3.34
C TYR A 123 2.54 14.06 -3.35
N PHE A 124 2.08 14.70 -2.27
CA PHE A 124 0.67 15.05 -2.11
C PHE A 124 0.49 16.34 -1.31
N SER A 125 -0.61 17.03 -1.57
CA SER A 125 -0.94 18.32 -0.96
C SER A 125 -1.33 18.19 0.51
N ALA A 126 -1.56 19.32 1.17
CA ALA A 126 -2.06 19.35 2.55
C ALA A 126 -3.54 18.96 2.66
N ILE A 127 -4.04 18.87 3.89
CA ILE A 127 -5.43 18.51 4.21
C ILE A 127 -6.42 19.52 3.64
N LYS A 128 -6.11 20.83 3.65
CA LYS A 128 -6.99 21.86 3.04
C LYS A 128 -7.29 21.57 1.57
N ASP A 129 -6.33 20.95 0.89
CA ASP A 129 -6.38 20.57 -0.53
C ASP A 129 -6.77 19.10 -0.72
N LYS A 130 -7.23 18.44 0.36
CA LYS A 130 -7.73 17.06 0.40
C LYS A 130 -6.68 15.99 0.03
N LEU A 131 -5.41 16.23 0.35
CA LEU A 131 -4.31 15.30 0.06
C LEU A 131 -4.22 14.91 -1.43
N LYS A 132 -4.56 15.83 -2.33
CA LYS A 132 -4.45 15.61 -3.77
C LYS A 132 -3.03 15.18 -4.14
N PRO A 133 -2.87 14.08 -4.89
CA PRO A 133 -1.56 13.67 -5.35
C PRO A 133 -1.04 14.63 -6.41
N LEU A 134 0.28 14.80 -6.41
CA LEU A 134 1.04 15.63 -7.36
C LEU A 134 1.90 14.72 -8.26
N PHE A 135 2.51 13.71 -7.66
CA PHE A 135 3.34 12.72 -8.33
C PHE A 135 3.40 11.44 -7.52
N SER A 136 3.50 10.29 -8.20
CA SER A 136 3.90 9.05 -7.56
C SER A 136 4.84 8.25 -8.46
N ARG A 137 5.77 7.52 -7.86
CA ARG A 137 6.68 6.60 -8.53
C ARG A 137 6.74 5.30 -7.74
N ARG A 138 6.71 4.19 -8.46
CA ARG A 138 6.97 2.86 -7.93
C ARG A 138 8.04 2.20 -8.78
N ALA A 139 9.04 1.61 -8.14
CA ALA A 139 9.94 0.66 -8.77
C ALA A 139 9.81 -0.69 -8.05
N ALA A 140 9.64 -1.76 -8.81
CA ALA A 140 9.42 -3.09 -8.27
C ALA A 140 10.33 -4.11 -8.97
N LYS A 141 11.02 -4.90 -8.14
CA LYS A 141 11.73 -6.13 -8.48
C LYS A 141 11.09 -7.23 -7.65
N ALA A 142 10.27 -8.06 -8.27
CA ALA A 142 9.44 -9.00 -7.54
C ALA A 142 9.26 -10.31 -8.28
N TYR A 143 9.47 -11.40 -7.56
CA TYR A 143 9.09 -12.75 -7.95
C TYR A 143 7.66 -13.01 -7.51
N SER A 144 6.90 -13.63 -8.39
CA SER A 144 5.49 -13.86 -8.14
C SER A 144 5.04 -15.17 -8.76
N PRO A 145 4.25 -15.98 -8.03
CA PRO A 145 3.63 -17.16 -8.60
C PRO A 145 2.64 -16.78 -9.70
N THR A 146 2.46 -17.64 -10.67
CA THR A 146 1.37 -17.57 -11.66
C THR A 146 0.94 -18.99 -12.01
N ILE A 147 -0.21 -19.13 -12.66
CA ILE A 147 -0.69 -20.41 -13.16
C ILE A 147 -0.67 -20.37 -14.68
N VAL A 148 0.18 -21.20 -15.28
CA VAL A 148 0.26 -21.40 -16.73
C VAL A 148 -0.15 -22.84 -17.04
N ASN A 149 -1.18 -23.01 -17.87
CA ASN A 149 -1.71 -24.32 -18.25
C ASN A 149 -2.05 -25.24 -17.06
N GLY A 150 -2.51 -24.66 -15.94
CA GLY A 150 -2.87 -25.41 -14.73
C GLY A 150 -1.71 -25.73 -13.80
N GLU A 151 -0.48 -25.32 -14.13
CA GLU A 151 0.70 -25.51 -13.28
C GLU A 151 1.22 -24.18 -12.73
N PHE A 152 1.80 -24.24 -11.53
CA PHE A 152 2.52 -23.09 -10.99
C PHE A 152 3.84 -22.85 -11.70
N GLU A 153 4.10 -21.58 -11.95
CA GLU A 153 5.39 -21.02 -12.35
C GLU A 153 5.69 -19.79 -11.50
N ILE A 154 6.97 -19.44 -11.35
CA ILE A 154 7.38 -18.16 -10.77
C ILE A 154 7.83 -17.24 -11.91
N LYS A 155 7.26 -16.04 -11.98
CA LYS A 155 7.66 -14.98 -12.91
C LYS A 155 8.42 -13.90 -12.15
N TYR A 156 9.34 -13.23 -12.84
CA TYR A 156 10.10 -12.11 -12.30
C TYR A 156 9.64 -10.81 -12.96
N TYR A 157 9.35 -9.82 -12.14
CA TYR A 157 8.87 -8.51 -12.56
C TYR A 157 9.89 -7.46 -12.15
N ASP A 158 10.45 -6.75 -13.13
CA ASP A 158 11.32 -5.59 -12.96
C ASP A 158 10.73 -4.40 -13.71
N TYR A 159 10.07 -3.49 -13.00
CA TYR A 159 9.38 -2.36 -13.64
C TYR A 159 9.38 -1.08 -12.81
N VAL A 160 9.12 0.02 -13.50
CA VAL A 160 8.84 1.33 -12.92
C VAL A 160 7.52 1.86 -13.46
N LEU A 161 6.69 2.38 -12.55
CA LEU A 161 5.50 3.16 -12.85
C LEU A 161 5.71 4.58 -12.32
N GLU A 162 5.51 5.57 -13.19
CA GLU A 162 5.55 6.99 -12.82
C GLU A 162 4.20 7.62 -13.17
N THR A 163 3.51 8.16 -12.17
CA THR A 163 2.23 8.85 -12.32
C THR A 163 2.43 10.33 -12.07
N THR A 164 2.14 11.14 -13.09
CA THR A 164 2.14 12.61 -12.96
C THR A 164 0.70 13.11 -12.98
N TYR A 165 0.35 13.94 -12.00
CA TYR A 165 -0.99 14.51 -11.87
C TYR A 165 -1.02 15.96 -12.37
N SER A 166 -1.99 16.29 -13.22
CA SER A 166 -2.17 17.65 -13.74
C SER A 166 -3.65 18.00 -13.86
N GLY A 167 -4.08 19.05 -13.16
CA GLY A 167 -5.49 19.45 -13.15
C GLY A 167 -6.37 18.35 -12.55
N ASN A 168 -7.25 17.77 -13.38
CA ASN A 168 -8.12 16.64 -13.00
C ASN A 168 -7.69 15.30 -13.60
N ASP A 169 -6.53 15.27 -14.24
CA ASP A 169 -6.08 14.14 -15.04
C ASP A 169 -4.75 13.62 -14.50
N ALA A 170 -4.39 12.41 -14.91
CA ALA A 170 -3.09 11.82 -14.62
C ALA A 170 -2.54 11.12 -15.85
N THR A 171 -1.22 11.06 -15.93
CA THR A 171 -0.50 10.28 -16.95
C THR A 171 0.38 9.28 -16.23
N VAL A 172 0.22 8.00 -16.56
CA VAL A 172 1.07 6.93 -16.05
C VAL A 172 2.04 6.51 -17.16
N LYS A 173 3.34 6.49 -16.84
CA LYS A 173 4.40 5.95 -17.69
C LYS A 173 4.89 4.64 -17.11
N PHE A 174 5.05 3.64 -17.98
CA PHE A 174 5.56 2.32 -17.60
C PHE A 174 6.90 2.04 -18.29
N THR A 175 7.88 1.57 -17.54
CA THR A 175 9.14 1.03 -18.08
C THR A 175 9.46 -0.30 -17.41
N ALA A 176 10.17 -1.19 -18.12
CA ALA A 176 10.63 -2.48 -17.60
C ALA A 176 12.02 -2.80 -18.13
N GLU A 177 12.90 -3.33 -17.28
CA GLU A 177 14.28 -3.70 -17.66
C GLU A 177 14.37 -5.19 -18.03
N ASN A 178 13.58 -6.07 -17.40
CA ASN A 178 13.54 -7.51 -17.65
C ASN A 178 12.16 -7.96 -18.16
N TYR A 179 11.70 -7.30 -19.23
CA TYR A 179 10.32 -7.42 -19.72
C TYR A 179 9.88 -8.86 -20.07
N ASN A 180 10.79 -9.67 -20.64
CA ASN A 180 10.45 -11.03 -21.10
C ASN A 180 10.29 -12.04 -19.96
N ASP A 181 10.76 -11.74 -18.75
CA ASP A 181 10.72 -12.64 -17.60
C ASP A 181 9.41 -12.53 -16.82
N GLY A 182 8.70 -11.41 -17.02
CA GLY A 182 7.41 -11.11 -16.42
C GLY A 182 6.27 -11.34 -17.40
N ASP A 183 5.05 -11.40 -16.86
CA ASP A 183 3.83 -11.37 -17.66
C ASP A 183 3.21 -9.97 -17.54
N TYR A 184 3.55 -9.06 -18.44
CA TYR A 184 3.15 -7.65 -18.36
C TYR A 184 1.99 -7.32 -19.31
N SER A 185 1.01 -6.57 -18.82
CA SER A 185 -0.12 -6.06 -19.61
C SER A 185 0.20 -4.75 -20.34
N LEU A 186 1.31 -4.13 -19.97
CA LEU A 186 1.78 -2.86 -20.48
C LEU A 186 3.01 -3.10 -21.35
N GLU A 187 3.14 -2.33 -22.43
CA GLU A 187 4.35 -2.32 -23.25
C GLU A 187 5.38 -1.36 -22.61
N PRO A 188 6.67 -1.70 -22.53
CA PRO A 188 7.70 -0.81 -22.01
C PRO A 188 7.75 0.49 -22.80
N GLY A 189 7.86 1.62 -22.09
CA GLY A 189 7.83 2.96 -22.69
C GLY A 189 6.43 3.47 -22.99
N SER A 190 5.37 2.67 -22.77
CA SER A 190 4.00 3.14 -22.96
C SER A 190 3.59 4.19 -21.93
N SER A 191 2.63 5.00 -22.33
CA SER A 191 1.98 5.99 -21.48
C SER A 191 0.47 5.85 -21.57
N THR A 192 -0.22 5.97 -20.44
CA THR A 192 -1.68 5.88 -20.34
C THR A 192 -2.21 7.12 -19.64
N GLU A 193 -3.14 7.82 -20.29
CA GLU A 193 -3.85 8.97 -19.72
C GLU A 193 -5.13 8.53 -18.99
N TYR A 194 -5.38 9.13 -17.83
CA TYR A 194 -6.59 8.98 -17.05
C TYR A 194 -7.20 10.36 -16.83
N LYS A 195 -8.50 10.50 -17.11
CA LYS A 195 -9.18 11.80 -17.09
C LYS A 195 -10.25 11.89 -16.01
N ASN A 196 -10.49 13.09 -15.51
CA ASN A 196 -11.57 13.41 -14.57
C ASN A 196 -11.51 12.67 -13.22
N LEU A 197 -10.33 12.45 -12.66
CA LEU A 197 -10.11 11.68 -11.43
C LEU A 197 -10.83 12.28 -10.20
N TYR A 198 -10.89 13.61 -10.10
CA TYR A 198 -11.44 14.30 -8.92
C TYR A 198 -12.96 14.56 -8.97
N LYS A 199 -13.71 13.89 -9.87
CA LYS A 199 -15.19 13.91 -9.81
C LYS A 199 -15.74 13.18 -8.58
N THR A 200 -14.93 12.30 -7.99
CA THR A 200 -15.20 11.54 -6.77
C THR A 200 -14.01 11.67 -5.81
N ASN A 201 -14.10 11.10 -4.62
CA ASN A 201 -12.94 10.94 -3.75
C ASN A 201 -11.86 10.14 -4.50
N TYR A 202 -10.66 10.71 -4.63
CA TYR A 202 -9.54 10.07 -5.31
C TYR A 202 -8.31 10.18 -4.44
N PHE A 203 -7.59 9.06 -4.31
CA PHE A 203 -6.30 9.01 -3.65
C PHE A 203 -5.38 8.12 -4.45
N ASP A 204 -4.09 8.45 -4.43
CA ASP A 204 -3.07 7.63 -5.08
C ASP A 204 -2.84 6.34 -4.29
N ASN A 205 -2.59 5.23 -5.00
CA ASN A 205 -2.34 3.93 -4.36
C ASN A 205 -1.15 3.98 -3.40
N GLU A 206 -0.11 4.76 -3.69
CA GLU A 206 1.08 4.85 -2.84
C GLU A 206 0.83 5.64 -1.55
N THR A 207 -0.31 6.34 -1.44
CA THR A 207 -0.72 7.07 -0.22
C THR A 207 -1.95 6.45 0.47
N ALA A 208 -2.50 5.35 -0.04
CA ALA A 208 -3.70 4.72 0.49
C ALA A 208 -3.57 4.35 1.99
N LEU A 209 -2.45 3.73 2.38
CA LEU A 209 -2.17 3.38 3.79
C LEU A 209 -1.87 4.60 4.68
N PHE A 210 -1.72 5.79 4.12
CA PHE A 210 -1.59 7.01 4.90
C PHE A 210 -2.97 7.61 5.27
N LEU A 211 -3.99 7.36 4.45
CA LEU A 211 -5.31 7.99 4.59
C LEU A 211 -5.95 7.87 5.97
N PRO A 212 -5.94 6.70 6.66
CA PRO A 212 -6.60 6.56 7.96
C PRO A 212 -6.11 7.55 9.02
N ARG A 213 -4.85 8.01 8.89
CA ARG A 213 -4.24 9.04 9.75
C ARG A 213 -4.89 10.42 9.60
N THR A 214 -5.81 10.59 8.66
CA THR A 214 -6.43 11.89 8.36
C THR A 214 -7.95 11.87 8.38
N LEU A 215 -8.57 10.69 8.42
CA LEU A 215 -10.01 10.49 8.25
C LEU A 215 -10.73 10.24 9.57
N SER A 216 -12.01 10.62 9.65
CA SER A 216 -12.91 10.12 10.70
C SER A 216 -13.58 8.86 10.18
N LEU A 217 -13.13 7.68 10.60
CA LEU A 217 -13.68 6.41 10.07
C LEU A 217 -14.87 5.86 10.87
N GLY A 218 -15.18 6.41 12.06
CA GLY A 218 -16.37 6.06 12.84
C GLY A 218 -16.74 4.57 12.78
N THR A 219 -17.99 4.28 12.47
CA THR A 219 -18.49 2.92 12.15
C THR A 219 -18.81 2.72 10.67
N SER A 220 -18.52 3.71 9.82
CA SER A 220 -18.98 3.74 8.43
C SER A 220 -17.83 3.58 7.45
N SER A 221 -18.03 2.76 6.42
CA SER A 221 -17.07 2.60 5.33
C SER A 221 -16.98 3.86 4.46
N LEU A 222 -15.78 4.15 3.98
CA LEU A 222 -15.49 5.15 2.95
C LEU A 222 -15.21 4.46 1.62
N THR A 223 -15.67 5.05 0.53
CA THR A 223 -15.24 4.68 -0.83
C THR A 223 -14.40 5.79 -1.46
N TYR A 224 -13.37 5.38 -2.19
CA TYR A 224 -12.50 6.25 -2.96
C TYR A 224 -12.03 5.55 -4.23
N ASN A 225 -11.52 6.31 -5.19
CA ASN A 225 -10.99 5.79 -6.43
C ASN A 225 -9.46 5.91 -6.46
N SER A 226 -8.81 4.97 -7.15
CA SER A 226 -7.37 4.98 -7.38
C SER A 226 -7.03 4.36 -8.73
N ILE A 227 -5.88 4.72 -9.30
CA ILE A 227 -5.40 4.14 -10.56
C ILE A 227 -4.78 2.76 -10.29
N ASP A 228 -5.35 1.74 -10.93
CA ASP A 228 -4.66 0.49 -11.22
C ASP A 228 -3.99 0.63 -12.59
N ALA A 229 -2.71 1.01 -12.55
CA ALA A 229 -1.89 1.26 -13.72
C ALA A 229 -1.74 0.00 -14.59
N LEU A 230 -1.52 -1.16 -13.97
CA LEU A 230 -1.29 -2.42 -14.66
C LEU A 230 -2.56 -2.91 -15.38
N SER A 231 -3.73 -2.71 -14.78
CA SER A 231 -5.01 -3.04 -15.43
C SER A 231 -5.51 -1.95 -16.39
N LYS A 232 -4.84 -0.80 -16.48
CA LYS A 232 -5.29 0.39 -17.25
C LYS A 232 -6.67 0.91 -16.82
N THR A 233 -6.98 0.84 -15.53
CA THR A 233 -8.31 1.16 -15.01
C THR A 233 -8.25 2.04 -13.77
N VAL A 234 -9.27 2.88 -13.57
CA VAL A 234 -9.55 3.47 -12.25
C VAL A 234 -10.45 2.51 -11.49
N ARG A 235 -10.08 2.17 -10.26
CA ARG A 235 -10.75 1.18 -9.43
C ARG A 235 -11.35 1.83 -8.19
N SER A 236 -12.54 1.36 -7.82
CA SER A 236 -13.20 1.79 -6.60
C SER A 236 -12.71 0.94 -5.44
N MET A 237 -12.14 1.61 -4.46
CA MET A 237 -11.63 1.07 -3.22
C MET A 237 -12.62 1.35 -2.10
N LYS A 238 -12.67 0.45 -1.14
CA LYS A 238 -13.43 0.60 0.10
C LYS A 238 -12.49 0.47 1.28
N LEU A 239 -12.63 1.42 2.20
CA LEU A 239 -11.94 1.48 3.47
C LEU A 239 -13.00 1.35 4.57
N SER A 240 -12.96 0.29 5.35
CA SER A 240 -13.97 0.01 6.37
C SER A 240 -13.32 -0.17 7.74
N PRO A 241 -13.88 0.40 8.83
CA PRO A 241 -13.58 -0.09 10.17
C PRO A 241 -13.82 -1.61 10.23
N ALA A 242 -12.93 -2.36 10.86
CA ALA A 242 -13.17 -3.78 11.08
C ALA A 242 -14.32 -4.00 12.08
N SER A 243 -14.92 -5.19 12.06
CA SER A 243 -16.01 -5.57 12.97
C SER A 243 -15.65 -5.46 14.45
N ALA A 244 -14.38 -5.71 14.81
CA ALA A 244 -13.78 -5.28 16.06
C ALA A 244 -13.01 -3.98 15.80
N ALA A 245 -13.71 -2.84 15.97
CA ALA A 245 -13.17 -1.53 15.62
C ALA A 245 -11.91 -1.16 16.42
N THR A 246 -11.73 -1.75 17.60
CA THR A 246 -10.61 -1.48 18.50
C THR A 246 -9.92 -2.77 18.93
N ALA A 247 -8.59 -2.81 18.86
CA ALA A 247 -7.75 -3.88 19.39
C ALA A 247 -6.63 -3.31 20.27
N LYS A 248 -5.99 -4.16 21.06
CA LYS A 248 -4.75 -3.84 21.78
C LYS A 248 -3.62 -4.68 21.20
N LEU A 249 -2.54 -4.02 20.79
CA LEU A 249 -1.32 -4.69 20.35
C LEU A 249 -0.28 -4.60 21.45
N ASP A 250 0.31 -5.74 21.80
CA ASP A 250 1.44 -5.84 22.72
C ASP A 250 2.73 -6.02 21.90
N PHE A 251 3.81 -5.40 22.35
CA PHE A 251 5.09 -5.36 21.66
C PHE A 251 6.22 -5.81 22.57
N SER A 252 7.10 -6.66 22.02
CA SER A 252 8.32 -7.10 22.69
C SER A 252 9.50 -6.13 22.50
N SER A 253 9.47 -5.32 21.43
CA SER A 253 10.64 -4.52 21.01
C SER A 253 10.30 -3.24 20.24
N TYR A 254 9.06 -2.75 20.30
CA TYR A 254 8.68 -1.50 19.63
C TYR A 254 9.28 -0.28 20.35
N THR A 255 9.92 0.60 19.60
CA THR A 255 10.50 1.86 20.11
C THR A 255 9.96 3.09 19.40
N THR A 256 9.76 4.18 20.14
CA THR A 256 9.53 5.53 19.59
C THR A 256 10.55 6.50 20.16
N ASP A 257 11.37 7.13 19.32
CA ASP A 257 12.48 8.00 19.74
C ASP A 257 13.33 7.37 20.85
N SER A 258 13.73 6.12 20.64
CA SER A 258 14.50 5.29 21.59
C SER A 258 13.79 4.93 22.90
N LYS A 259 12.49 5.22 23.05
CA LYS A 259 11.68 4.78 24.21
C LYS A 259 10.91 3.51 23.86
N ASN A 260 10.99 2.51 24.73
CA ASN A 260 10.24 1.27 24.59
C ASN A 260 8.74 1.49 24.81
N ILE A 261 7.94 0.94 23.92
CA ILE A 261 6.47 0.95 23.98
C ILE A 261 6.01 -0.49 24.11
N SER A 262 5.37 -0.83 25.22
CA SER A 262 4.95 -2.21 25.52
C SER A 262 3.59 -2.57 24.95
N SER A 263 2.67 -1.62 24.84
CA SER A 263 1.35 -1.85 24.27
C SER A 263 0.71 -0.59 23.73
N VAL A 264 -0.14 -0.72 22.71
CA VAL A 264 -0.85 0.39 22.08
C VAL A 264 -2.27 -0.04 21.73
N ASN A 265 -3.26 0.80 22.06
CA ASN A 265 -4.62 0.63 21.55
C ASN A 265 -4.67 1.09 20.09
N CYS A 266 -5.37 0.33 19.26
CA CYS A 266 -5.40 0.56 17.82
C CYS A 266 -6.81 0.49 17.24
N ASP A 267 -7.05 1.32 16.24
CA ASP A 267 -8.19 1.23 15.35
C ASP A 267 -7.84 0.24 14.22
N VAL A 268 -8.74 -0.68 13.95
CA VAL A 268 -8.55 -1.70 12.91
C VAL A 268 -9.35 -1.31 11.69
N VAL A 269 -8.69 -1.25 10.54
CA VAL A 269 -9.30 -0.89 9.26
C VAL A 269 -8.96 -1.94 8.20
N THR A 270 -9.89 -2.13 7.29
CA THR A 270 -9.74 -3.04 6.15
C THR A 270 -9.78 -2.24 4.87
N PHE A 271 -8.91 -2.60 3.93
CA PHE A 271 -8.92 -2.06 2.59
C PHE A 271 -9.24 -3.20 1.62
N GLU A 272 -10.22 -2.97 0.77
CA GLU A 272 -10.73 -3.93 -0.21
C GLU A 272 -11.15 -3.19 -1.48
N LEU A 273 -11.32 -3.89 -2.60
CA LEU A 273 -12.12 -3.29 -3.67
C LEU A 273 -13.57 -3.18 -3.26
N ASN A 274 -14.21 -2.13 -3.75
CA ASN A 274 -15.64 -1.98 -3.71
C ASN A 274 -16.32 -2.69 -4.89
N GLU A 275 -16.08 -4.00 -5.05
CA GLU A 275 -16.54 -4.79 -6.20
C GLU A 275 -16.98 -6.20 -5.75
N THR A 276 -17.76 -6.90 -6.58
CA THR A 276 -18.31 -8.25 -6.25
C THR A 276 -17.23 -9.30 -5.98
N TYR A 277 -16.06 -9.16 -6.63
CA TYR A 277 -14.91 -10.03 -6.43
C TYR A 277 -13.72 -9.22 -5.95
N SER A 278 -13.75 -8.83 -4.68
CA SER A 278 -12.78 -7.89 -4.11
C SER A 278 -11.40 -8.46 -3.82
N GLY A 279 -11.18 -9.76 -4.07
CA GLY A 279 -9.97 -10.46 -3.66
C GLY A 279 -9.84 -10.52 -2.13
N SER A 280 -8.60 -10.68 -1.65
CA SER A 280 -8.32 -10.72 -0.21
C SER A 280 -8.11 -9.33 0.36
N ALA A 281 -9.04 -8.84 1.19
CA ALA A 281 -8.84 -7.60 1.93
C ALA A 281 -7.50 -7.60 2.70
N LEU A 282 -6.88 -6.43 2.79
CA LEU A 282 -5.79 -6.20 3.73
C LEU A 282 -6.33 -5.60 5.01
N THR A 283 -5.70 -5.94 6.14
CA THR A 283 -6.08 -5.46 7.46
C THR A 283 -4.94 -4.63 8.04
N ALA A 284 -5.23 -3.40 8.43
CA ALA A 284 -4.27 -2.48 8.97
C ALA A 284 -4.70 -2.00 10.37
N TYR A 285 -3.74 -1.86 11.27
CA TYR A 285 -3.94 -1.48 12.66
C TYR A 285 -3.23 -0.15 12.87
N TYR A 286 -3.98 0.90 13.16
CA TYR A 286 -3.45 2.25 13.39
C TYR A 286 -3.51 2.59 14.86
N ALA A 287 -2.47 3.20 15.41
CA ALA A 287 -2.53 3.71 16.79
C ALA A 287 -3.71 4.69 16.94
N GLN A 288 -4.49 4.50 18.01
CA GLN A 288 -5.64 5.36 18.27
C GLN A 288 -5.21 6.81 18.46
N LYS A 289 -6.08 7.70 18.00
CA LYS A 289 -5.90 9.15 18.13
C LYS A 289 -6.16 9.51 19.59
N THR A 290 -5.19 10.13 20.24
CA THR A 290 -5.32 10.63 21.61
C THR A 290 -4.97 12.11 21.64
N GLU A 291 -5.69 12.89 22.45
CA GLU A 291 -5.57 14.36 22.48
C GLU A 291 -4.15 14.85 22.76
N THR A 292 -3.34 14.05 23.47
CA THR A 292 -1.99 14.42 23.92
C THR A 292 -0.87 13.91 23.02
N GLN A 293 -1.15 13.03 22.06
CA GLN A 293 -0.15 12.33 21.25
C GLN A 293 -0.62 12.09 19.80
N ASN A 294 -1.32 13.06 19.24
CA ASN A 294 -1.93 12.97 17.91
C ASN A 294 -0.95 12.55 16.81
N GLN A 295 0.31 13.01 16.86
CA GLN A 295 1.33 12.67 15.86
C GLN A 295 1.64 11.16 15.78
N TYR A 296 1.33 10.40 16.83
CA TYR A 296 1.63 8.97 16.91
C TYR A 296 0.56 8.07 16.29
N SER A 297 -0.53 8.62 15.73
CA SER A 297 -1.57 7.85 15.02
C SER A 297 -1.05 7.34 13.68
N ARG A 298 -0.22 6.30 13.73
CA ARG A 298 0.50 5.68 12.60
C ARG A 298 0.11 4.22 12.43
N LEU A 299 0.48 3.63 11.30
CA LEU A 299 0.34 2.20 11.06
C LEU A 299 1.25 1.43 12.02
N LEU A 300 0.69 0.52 12.81
CA LEU A 300 1.42 -0.34 13.75
C LEU A 300 1.58 -1.77 13.24
N LYS A 301 0.56 -2.28 12.56
CA LYS A 301 0.54 -3.62 12.00
C LYS A 301 -0.22 -3.64 10.69
N LEU A 302 0.25 -4.42 9.73
CA LEU A 302 -0.43 -4.70 8.47
C LEU A 302 -0.42 -6.20 8.21
N GLU A 303 -1.55 -6.75 7.79
CA GLU A 303 -1.71 -8.13 7.38
C GLU A 303 -2.13 -8.19 5.91
N VAL A 304 -1.40 -8.96 5.11
CA VAL A 304 -1.65 -9.11 3.67
C VAL A 304 -1.62 -10.60 3.33
N ASN A 305 -2.71 -11.10 2.75
CA ASN A 305 -2.74 -12.47 2.25
C ASN A 305 -1.91 -12.57 0.96
N ALA A 306 -1.03 -13.55 0.90
CA ALA A 306 -0.34 -13.88 -0.34
C ALA A 306 -1.33 -14.54 -1.31
N ASN A 307 -1.12 -14.28 -2.61
CA ASN A 307 -1.95 -14.83 -3.67
C ASN A 307 -1.97 -16.36 -3.66
N TYR A 308 -3.03 -16.92 -4.26
CA TYR A 308 -3.27 -18.36 -4.36
C TYR A 308 -3.31 -19.11 -3.02
N GLY A 309 -3.46 -18.42 -1.88
CA GLY A 309 -3.51 -19.06 -0.56
C GLY A 309 -2.16 -19.60 -0.09
N ILE A 310 -1.05 -19.05 -0.59
CA ILE A 310 0.32 -19.49 -0.23
C ILE A 310 0.65 -19.16 1.23
N GLY A 311 0.01 -18.14 1.80
CA GLY A 311 0.17 -17.75 3.19
C GLY A 311 -0.21 -16.29 3.44
N LYS A 312 0.35 -15.70 4.50
CA LYS A 312 0.04 -14.34 4.94
C LYS A 312 1.29 -13.65 5.45
N PHE A 313 1.53 -12.45 4.94
CA PHE A 313 2.56 -11.54 5.44
C PHE A 313 2.00 -10.71 6.59
N THR A 314 2.79 -10.60 7.66
CA THR A 314 2.53 -9.66 8.74
C THR A 314 3.68 -8.68 8.84
N TYR A 315 3.36 -7.39 8.75
CA TYR A 315 4.28 -6.30 8.98
C TYR A 315 3.99 -5.75 10.37
N LEU A 316 4.98 -5.69 11.26
CA LEU A 316 4.81 -5.20 12.62
C LEU A 316 5.83 -4.11 12.92
N ILE A 317 5.38 -2.98 13.45
CA ILE A 317 6.25 -1.85 13.73
C ILE A 317 7.32 -2.24 14.75
N LYS A 318 8.57 -1.88 14.44
CA LYS A 318 9.75 -2.13 15.26
C LYS A 318 10.28 -0.82 15.85
N SER A 319 10.33 0.23 15.04
CA SER A 319 10.76 1.53 15.51
C SER A 319 10.03 2.64 14.78
N ALA A 320 9.93 3.77 15.46
CA ALA A 320 9.58 5.02 14.84
C ALA A 320 10.42 6.15 15.41
N THR A 321 10.82 7.07 14.55
CA THR A 321 11.65 8.22 14.93
C THR A 321 11.11 9.50 14.31
N TYR A 322 11.22 10.59 15.07
CA TYR A 322 10.97 11.95 14.61
C TYR A 322 12.28 12.72 14.63
N ALA A 323 12.67 13.26 13.49
CA ALA A 323 13.76 14.23 13.47
C ALA A 323 13.21 15.63 13.75
N ALA A 324 13.99 16.42 14.48
CA ALA A 324 13.75 17.84 14.70
C ALA A 324 13.99 18.66 13.42
#